data_AF-A0A355UQN9-F1
#
_entry.id   AF-A0A355UQN9-F1
#
_cell.length_a   1.000
_cell.length_b   1.000
_cell.length_c   1.000
_cell.angle_alpha   90.00
_cell.angle_beta   90.00
_cell.angle_gamma   90.00
#
_symmetry.space_group_name_H-M   'P 1'
#
loop_
_entity.id
_entity.type
_entity.pdbx_description
1 polymer ?
#
loop_
_entity_poly.entity_id
_entity_poly.type
_entity_poly.pdbx_seq_one_letter_code
_entity_poly.pdbx_strand_id
1 'polypeptide(L)'
;MVIKRDGSRQAFDPSKLINGLMRAAVKCSVSSGEMMAIAREVEGEIAKRFPREISSLEIGEAVLERLKAINEVAFVRFASVYRQFSSIEDFVEALTSLETLKKQKTLQAEKAEIQ
;
A
#
# COMPACT_ATOMS: atom_id res chain seq x y z
N MET A 1 -18.60 -4.06 3.90
CA MET A 1 -18.36 -5.04 2.82
C MET A 1 -17.23 -4.55 1.92
N VAL A 2 -16.49 -5.46 1.29
CA VAL A 2 -15.48 -5.13 0.28
C VAL A 2 -16.05 -5.38 -1.11
N ILE A 3 -16.03 -4.37 -1.97
CA ILE A 3 -16.37 -4.46 -3.39
C ILE A 3 -15.09 -4.84 -4.16
N LYS A 4 -15.08 -6.03 -4.74
CA LYS A 4 -13.98 -6.53 -5.57
C LYS A 4 -14.02 -5.88 -6.96
N ARG A 5 -12.91 -5.98 -7.71
CA ARG A 5 -12.78 -5.42 -9.06
C ARG A 5 -13.83 -5.95 -10.05
N ASP A 6 -14.25 -7.20 -9.89
CA ASP A 6 -15.31 -7.84 -10.68
C ASP A 6 -16.73 -7.43 -10.24
N GLY A 7 -16.85 -6.51 -9.28
CA GLY A 7 -18.11 -6.05 -8.71
C GLY A 7 -18.70 -6.98 -7.64
N SER A 8 -18.07 -8.13 -7.38
CA SER A 8 -18.51 -9.04 -6.31
C SER A 8 -18.31 -8.39 -4.93
N ARG A 9 -19.16 -8.76 -3.98
CA ARG A 9 -19.11 -8.25 -2.60
C ARG A 9 -18.80 -9.38 -1.64
N GLN A 10 -17.86 -9.13 -0.72
CA GLN A 10 -17.54 -10.07 0.35
C GLN A 10 -17.26 -9.34 1.67
N ALA A 11 -17.27 -10.06 2.79
CA ALA A 11 -16.76 -9.53 4.05
C ALA A 11 -15.28 -9.15 3.91
N PHE A 12 -14.87 -8.12 4.67
CA PHE A 12 -13.45 -7.82 4.84
C PHE A 12 -12.82 -8.93 5.67
N ASP A 13 -11.69 -9.44 5.20
CA ASP A 13 -10.92 -10.50 5.85
C ASP A 13 -9.46 -10.02 5.96
N PRO A 14 -9.00 -9.62 7.16
CA PRO A 14 -7.64 -9.15 7.39
C PRO A 14 -6.57 -10.17 6.95
N SER A 15 -6.87 -11.47 7.01
CA SER A 15 -5.96 -12.53 6.63
C SER A 15 -5.59 -12.44 5.15
N LYS A 16 -6.54 -12.06 4.29
CA LYS A 16 -6.27 -11.85 2.84
C LYS A 16 -5.31 -10.70 2.61
N LEU A 17 -5.41 -9.63 3.41
CA LEU A 17 -4.53 -8.46 3.33
C LEU A 17 -3.10 -8.83 3.75
N ILE A 18 -2.97 -9.48 4.92
CA ILE A 18 -1.69 -9.93 5.46
C ILE A 18 -1.01 -10.90 4.50
N ASN A 19 -1.74 -11.86 3.93
CA ASN A 19 -1.19 -12.79 2.93
C ASN A 19 -0.70 -12.08 1.66
N GLY A 20 -1.39 -11.01 1.24
CA GLY A 20 -0.95 -10.16 0.13
C GLY A 20 0.37 -9.44 0.45
N LEU A 21 0.47 -8.86 1.65
CA LEU A 21 1.67 -8.20 2.15
C LEU A 21 2.85 -9.16 2.26
N MET A 22 2.65 -10.35 2.84
CA MET A 22 3.71 -11.37 2.99
C MET A 22 4.30 -11.77 1.65
N ARG A 23 3.45 -11.97 0.62
CA ARG A 23 3.92 -12.28 -0.74
C ARG A 23 4.72 -11.14 -1.34
N ALA A 24 4.30 -9.89 -1.15
CA ALA A 24 5.01 -8.73 -1.66
C ALA A 24 6.37 -8.51 -0.95
N ALA A 25 6.44 -8.81 0.35
CA ALA A 25 7.60 -8.62 1.20
C ALA A 25 8.63 -9.78 1.20
N VAL A 26 8.46 -10.81 0.36
CA VAL A 26 9.40 -11.94 0.30
C VAL A 26 10.82 -11.45 -0.02
N LYS A 27 11.79 -11.81 0.83
CA LYS A 27 13.19 -11.35 0.73
C LYS A 27 13.37 -9.82 0.85
N CYS A 28 12.38 -9.11 1.36
CA CYS A 28 12.51 -7.71 1.75
C CYS A 28 12.84 -7.64 3.24
N SER A 29 13.48 -6.55 3.67
CA SER A 29 13.71 -6.24 5.09
C SER A 29 12.43 -5.68 5.74
N VAL A 30 11.34 -6.43 5.67
CA VAL A 30 10.06 -6.08 6.30
C VAL A 30 9.66 -7.23 7.21
N SER A 31 9.53 -6.93 8.50
CA SER A 31 9.14 -7.90 9.52
C SER A 31 7.66 -8.25 9.44
N SER A 32 7.29 -9.41 9.99
CA SER A 32 5.89 -9.79 10.16
C SER A 32 5.13 -8.81 11.05
N GLY A 33 5.79 -8.25 12.06
CA GLY A 33 5.24 -7.22 12.94
C GLY A 33 4.83 -5.96 12.18
N GLU A 34 5.69 -5.46 11.28
CA GLU A 34 5.38 -4.30 10.43
C GLU A 34 4.20 -4.58 9.50
N MET A 35 4.14 -5.76 8.87
CA MET A 35 3.00 -6.13 8.02
C MET A 35 1.68 -6.22 8.78
N MET A 36 1.71 -6.77 10.00
CA MET A 36 0.53 -6.80 10.87
C MET A 36 0.12 -5.41 11.36
N ALA A 37 1.08 -4.50 11.56
CA ALA A 37 0.80 -3.11 11.91
C ALA A 37 0.10 -2.40 10.74
N ILE A 38 0.63 -2.50 9.52
CA ILE A 38 -0.01 -1.96 8.30
C ILE A 38 -1.45 -2.47 8.18
N ALA A 39 -1.66 -3.79 8.32
CA ALA A 39 -2.99 -4.37 8.20
C ALA A 39 -3.99 -3.81 9.24
N ARG A 40 -3.56 -3.67 10.50
CA ARG A 40 -4.38 -3.09 11.58
C ARG A 40 -4.70 -1.61 11.35
N GLU A 41 -3.73 -0.83 10.89
CA GLU A 41 -3.94 0.58 10.60
C GLU A 41 -4.92 0.79 9.44
N VAL A 42 -4.77 0.00 8.38
CA VAL A 42 -5.69 0.01 7.24
C VAL A 42 -7.08 -0.39 7.71
N GLU A 43 -7.24 -1.45 8.49
CA GLU A 43 -8.53 -1.85 9.05
C GLU A 43 -9.18 -0.73 9.89
N GLY A 44 -8.41 -0.08 10.76
CA GLY A 44 -8.88 1.04 11.55
C GLY A 44 -9.28 2.26 10.71
N GLU A 45 -8.58 2.52 9.61
CA GLU A 45 -8.93 3.58 8.66
C GLU A 45 -10.23 3.27 7.91
N ILE A 46 -10.38 2.03 7.43
CA ILE A 46 -11.57 1.54 6.74
C ILE A 46 -12.79 1.68 7.64
N ALA A 47 -12.68 1.24 8.90
CA ALA A 47 -13.75 1.32 9.88
C ALA A 47 -14.23 2.76 10.14
N LYS A 48 -13.33 3.75 10.03
CA LYS A 48 -13.64 5.17 10.23
C LYS A 48 -14.24 5.83 8.99
N ARG A 49 -13.68 5.56 7.81
CA ARG A 49 -14.02 6.26 6.56
C ARG A 49 -15.19 5.63 5.80
N PHE A 50 -15.40 4.31 5.94
CA PHE A 50 -16.31 3.55 5.09
C PHE A 50 -17.22 2.63 5.91
N PRO A 51 -18.24 3.18 6.59
CA PRO A 51 -19.09 2.40 7.49
C PRO A 51 -19.94 1.33 6.79
N ARG A 52 -20.04 1.33 5.45
CA ARG A 52 -20.91 0.41 4.69
C ARG A 52 -20.14 -0.43 3.68
N GLU A 53 -19.50 0.21 2.70
CA GLU A 53 -18.79 -0.46 1.63
C GLU A 53 -17.47 0.25 1.34
N ILE A 54 -16.44 -0.52 1.00
CA ILE A 54 -15.15 -0.02 0.52
C ILE A 54 -14.72 -0.84 -0.69
N SER A 55 -14.14 -0.21 -1.70
CA SER A 55 -13.57 -0.96 -2.80
C SER A 55 -12.26 -1.65 -2.39
N SER A 56 -11.98 -2.80 -2.99
CA SER A 56 -10.65 -3.42 -2.88
C SER A 56 -9.54 -2.55 -3.45
N LEU A 57 -9.92 -1.55 -4.27
CA LEU A 57 -9.04 -0.51 -4.75
C LEU A 57 -8.55 0.40 -3.61
N GLU A 58 -9.48 1.01 -2.90
CA GLU A 58 -9.17 1.89 -1.78
C GLU A 58 -8.36 1.18 -0.67
N ILE A 59 -8.65 -0.10 -0.40
CA ILE A 59 -7.85 -0.91 0.52
C ILE A 59 -6.40 -1.01 0.04
N GLY A 60 -6.19 -1.29 -1.25
CA GLY A 60 -4.86 -1.43 -1.83
C GLY A 60 -4.06 -0.14 -1.79
N GLU A 61 -4.69 0.99 -2.11
CA GLU A 61 -4.06 2.31 -2.00
C GLU A 61 -3.66 2.64 -0.56
N ALA A 62 -4.53 2.36 0.43
CA ALA A 62 -4.21 2.58 1.85
C ALA A 62 -3.02 1.72 2.33
N VAL A 63 -2.86 0.50 1.79
CA VAL A 63 -1.67 -0.32 2.02
C VAL A 63 -0.44 0.27 1.35
N LEU A 64 -0.56 0.68 0.09
CA LEU A 64 0.54 1.23 -0.70
C LEU A 64 1.13 2.47 -0.05
N GLU A 65 0.29 3.38 0.46
CA GLU A 65 0.75 4.59 1.18
C GLU A 65 1.68 4.27 2.36
N ARG A 66 1.33 3.24 3.15
CA ARG A 66 2.13 2.80 4.31
C ARG A 66 3.37 2.03 3.87
N LEU A 67 3.21 1.10 2.94
CA LEU A 67 4.29 0.24 2.46
C LEU A 67 5.38 1.03 1.74
N LYS A 68 5.00 2.13 1.06
CA LYS A 68 5.91 3.07 0.39
C LYS A 68 6.93 3.68 1.35
N ALA A 69 6.55 3.90 2.60
CA ALA A 69 7.43 4.46 3.62
C ALA A 69 8.37 3.42 4.24
N ILE A 70 8.02 2.13 4.14
CA ILE A 70 8.74 1.03 4.80
C ILE A 70 9.71 0.35 3.82
N ASN A 71 9.25 -0.03 2.63
CA ASN A 71 10.07 -0.75 1.67
C ASN A 71 9.60 -0.57 0.22
N GLU A 72 10.46 0.03 -0.59
CA GLU A 72 10.20 0.32 -2.01
C GLU A 72 10.00 -0.93 -2.88
N VAL A 73 10.77 -2.00 -2.62
CA VAL A 73 10.64 -3.25 -3.41
C VAL A 73 9.33 -3.96 -3.10
N ALA A 74 8.96 -4.03 -1.82
CA ALA A 74 7.68 -4.59 -1.40
C ALA A 74 6.51 -3.74 -1.94
N PHE A 75 6.64 -2.41 -1.93
CA PHE A 75 5.66 -1.50 -2.54
C PHE A 75 5.43 -1.83 -4.01
N VAL A 76 6.49 -1.92 -4.83
CA VAL A 76 6.36 -2.20 -6.27
C VAL A 76 5.72 -3.57 -6.52
N ARG A 77 6.10 -4.60 -5.75
CA ARG A 77 5.52 -5.96 -5.87
C ARG A 77 4.06 -6.02 -5.43
N PHE A 78 3.70 -5.28 -4.40
CA PHE A 78 2.30 -5.18 -3.99
C PHE A 78 1.49 -4.44 -5.06
N ALA A 79 2.02 -3.31 -5.54
CA ALA A 79 1.40 -2.48 -6.57
C ALA A 79 1.18 -3.26 -7.88
N SER A 80 2.12 -4.13 -8.27
CA SER A 80 1.98 -4.87 -9.53
C SER A 80 0.76 -5.79 -9.55
N VAL A 81 0.50 -6.50 -8.45
CA VAL A 81 -0.68 -7.36 -8.31
C VAL A 81 -1.92 -6.51 -8.12
N TYR A 82 -1.83 -5.56 -7.19
CA TYR A 82 -3.00 -4.79 -6.77
C TYR A 82 -3.50 -3.88 -7.88
N ARG A 83 -2.64 -3.16 -8.62
CA ARG A 83 -2.98 -2.29 -9.76
C ARG A 83 -3.12 -3.05 -11.09
N GLN A 84 -2.77 -4.34 -11.13
CA GLN A 84 -2.75 -5.18 -12.34
C GLN A 84 -1.83 -4.61 -13.42
N PHE A 85 -0.55 -4.45 -13.09
CA PHE A 85 0.44 -4.03 -14.07
C PHE A 85 0.38 -4.98 -15.28
N SER A 86 0.26 -4.37 -16.45
CA SER A 86 0.12 -5.02 -17.74
C SER A 86 1.21 -4.57 -18.72
N SER A 87 1.92 -3.49 -18.40
CA SER A 87 2.97 -2.94 -19.24
C SER A 87 4.18 -2.46 -18.44
N ILE A 88 5.24 -2.09 -19.17
CA ILE A 88 6.45 -1.51 -18.57
C ILE A 88 6.15 -0.11 -18.05
N GLU A 89 5.26 0.63 -18.70
CA GLU A 89 4.84 1.98 -18.31
C GLU A 89 4.22 1.98 -16.90
N ASP A 90 3.42 0.97 -16.55
CA ASP A 90 2.86 0.81 -15.20
C ASP A 90 3.99 0.71 -14.14
N PHE A 91 5.07 0.01 -14.49
CA PHE A 91 6.23 -0.14 -13.62
C PHE A 91 7.01 1.18 -13.50
N VAL A 92 7.21 1.88 -14.61
CA VAL A 92 7.87 3.20 -14.64
C VAL A 92 7.09 4.19 -13.79
N GLU A 93 5.76 4.25 -13.92
CA GLU A 93 4.92 5.14 -13.11
C GLU A 93 5.08 4.86 -11.61
N ALA A 94 5.08 3.57 -11.24
CA ALA A 94 5.31 3.17 -9.86
C ALA A 94 6.67 3.63 -9.34
N LEU A 95 7.73 3.49 -10.12
CA LEU A 95 9.08 3.95 -9.76
C LEU A 95 9.16 5.48 -9.68
N THR A 96 8.62 6.22 -10.64
CA THR A 96 8.58 7.69 -10.63
C THR A 96 7.85 8.22 -9.39
N SER A 97 6.80 7.51 -8.94
CA SER A 97 6.10 7.85 -7.70
C SER A 97 7.01 7.75 -6.47
N LEU A 98 7.95 6.79 -6.44
CA LEU A 98 8.91 6.61 -5.35
C LEU A 98 9.97 7.72 -5.37
N GLU A 99 10.50 8.04 -6.55
CA GLU A 99 11.51 9.11 -6.72
C GLU A 99 10.98 10.48 -6.29
N THR A 100 9.73 10.78 -6.65
CA THR A 100 9.07 12.03 -6.27
C THR A 100 8.94 12.14 -4.75
N LEU A 101 8.60 11.04 -4.07
CA LEU A 101 8.52 11.01 -2.61
C LEU A 101 9.89 11.26 -1.95
N LYS A 102 10.97 10.67 -2.49
CA LYS A 102 12.33 10.92 -1.99
C LYS A 102 12.69 12.40 -2.06
N LYS A 103 12.45 13.03 -3.21
CA LYS A 103 12.70 14.47 -3.40
C LYS A 103 11.92 15.32 -2.39
N GLN A 104 10.64 15.00 -2.16
CA GLN A 104 9.81 15.72 -1.17
C GLN A 104 10.33 15.57 0.26
N LYS A 105 10.74 14.35 0.67
CA LYS A 105 11.33 14.13 1.99
C LYS A 105 12.63 14.91 2.19
N THR A 106 13.50 14.93 1.18
CA THR A 106 14.74 15.72 1.22
C THR A 106 14.46 17.22 1.36
N LEU A 107 13.56 17.76 0.53
CA LEU A 107 13.16 19.18 0.58
C LEU A 107 12.50 19.58 1.91
N GLN A 108 11.77 18.66 2.56
CA GLN A 108 11.15 18.91 3.86
C GLN A 108 12.18 18.89 5.00
N ALA A 109 13.15 17.97 4.96
CA ALA A 109 14.23 17.90 5.93
C ALA A 109 15.10 19.17 5.90
N GLU A 110 15.51 19.61 4.71
CA GLU A 110 16.28 20.85 4.51
C GLU A 110 15.55 22.10 5.04
N LYS A 111 14.22 22.17 4.89
CA LYS A 111 13.42 23.28 5.43
C LYS A 111 13.29 23.28 6.95
N ALA A 112 13.29 22.10 7.58
CA ALA A 112 13.18 21.96 9.03
C ALA A 112 14.49 22.30 9.75
N GLU A 113 15.65 22.17 9.09
CA GLU A 113 16.96 22.53 9.65
C GLU A 113 17.24 24.05 9.61
N ILE A 114 16.48 24.80 8.80
CA ILE A 114 16.63 26.26 8.62
C ILE A 114 15.68 27.04 9.56
N GLN A 115 14.81 26.36 10.30
CA GLN A 115 13.88 26.93 11.29
C GLN A 115 14.33 26.63 12.72
#